data_AF-A0A923YE16-F1
#
_entry.id   AF-A0A923YE16-F1
#
_cell.length_a   1.000
_cell.length_b   1.000
_cell.length_c   1.000
_cell.angle_alpha   90.00
_cell.angle_beta   90.00
_cell.angle_gamma   90.00
#
_symmetry.space_group_name_H-M   'P 1'
#
loop_
_entity.id
_entity.type
_entity.pdbx_description
1 polymer ?
#
loop_
_entity_poly.entity_id
_entity_poly.type
_entity_poly.pdbx_seq_one_letter_code
_entity_poly.pdbx_strand_id
1 'polypeptide(L)'
;MADLNHTIKVKARCAYKNEKGQRCKHITVVTHPYCEEHTRSELGFWVAQSTVPNAGLGLFTDRKYKRGDTVLEYSGEVITTKQYNERYVDFGYGEYGMTLGTRRVIDARKTSSGLGRYVCDAYGSELKKNVQYEDYKGKINIIALRKIKSGSEILVSYGKEMRRAMGIQPEKTKKDKKKKKDKDKKKDKSKK
;
A
#
# COMPACT_ATOMS: atom_id res chain seq x y z
N MET A 1 -18.79 4.73 8.20
CA MET A 1 -18.25 3.99 7.04
C MET A 1 -17.41 2.89 7.64
N ALA A 2 -17.78 1.64 7.38
CA ALA A 2 -17.37 0.48 8.17
C ALA A 2 -15.84 0.31 8.21
N ASP A 3 -15.31 0.09 9.41
CA ASP A 3 -13.94 -0.35 9.67
C ASP A 3 -13.73 -1.72 9.02
N LEU A 4 -13.39 -1.74 7.73
CA LEU A 4 -12.80 -2.92 7.14
C LEU A 4 -11.30 -2.79 7.35
N ASN A 5 -10.81 -3.45 8.38
CA ASN A 5 -9.40 -3.77 8.51
C ASN A 5 -9.28 -5.28 8.48
N HIS A 6 -9.12 -5.86 7.29
CA HIS A 6 -8.98 -7.32 7.13
C HIS A 6 -7.64 -7.85 7.65
N THR A 7 -6.79 -6.99 8.21
CA THR A 7 -5.43 -7.34 8.61
C THR A 7 -5.40 -8.41 9.69
N ILE A 8 -4.80 -9.54 9.36
CA ILE A 8 -4.43 -10.57 10.33
C ILE A 8 -3.01 -10.28 10.82
N LYS A 9 -2.89 -9.85 12.08
CA LYS A 9 -1.60 -9.56 12.71
C LYS A 9 -0.85 -10.85 13.01
N VAL A 10 0.28 -11.05 12.37
CA VAL A 10 1.20 -12.15 12.68
C VAL A 10 2.31 -11.61 13.58
N LYS A 11 2.52 -12.22 14.75
CA LYS A 11 3.65 -11.91 15.63
C LYS A 11 4.73 -12.97 15.42
N ALA A 12 5.95 -12.56 15.07
CA ALA A 12 7.07 -13.48 14.93
C ALA A 12 8.37 -12.84 15.43
N ARG A 13 9.32 -13.66 15.89
CA ARG A 13 10.67 -13.17 16.21
C ARG A 13 11.39 -12.79 14.93
N CYS A 14 12.04 -11.62 14.92
CA CYS A 14 12.86 -11.14 13.81
C CYS A 14 13.80 -12.25 13.32
N ALA A 15 13.87 -12.45 12.00
CA ALA A 15 14.68 -13.49 11.37
C ALA A 15 16.17 -13.11 11.22
N TYR A 16 16.57 -11.87 11.53
CA TYR A 16 17.94 -11.42 11.38
C TYR A 16 18.88 -12.19 12.31
N LYS A 17 20.06 -12.53 11.79
CA LYS A 17 21.17 -13.11 12.54
C LYS A 17 22.40 -12.23 12.29
N ASN A 18 23.12 -11.89 13.36
CA ASN A 18 24.40 -11.20 13.21
C ASN A 18 25.48 -12.14 12.67
N GLU A 19 26.69 -11.61 12.46
CA GLU A 19 27.87 -12.36 11.99
C GLU A 19 28.21 -13.57 12.86
N LYS A 20 27.86 -13.54 14.16
CA LYS A 20 28.05 -14.64 15.11
C LYS A 20 26.89 -15.65 15.10
N GLY A 21 25.94 -15.52 14.17
CA GLY A 21 24.74 -16.37 14.05
C GLY A 21 23.66 -16.10 15.10
N GLN A 22 23.83 -15.10 15.97
CA GLN A 22 22.87 -14.80 17.04
C GLN A 22 21.64 -14.11 16.46
N ARG A 23 20.47 -14.70 16.71
CA ARG A 23 19.20 -14.19 16.20
C ARG A 23 18.72 -12.99 17.01
N CYS A 24 18.31 -11.92 16.33
CA CYS A 24 17.68 -10.75 16.93
C CYS A 24 16.55 -11.15 17.89
N LYS A 25 16.44 -10.48 19.04
CA LYS A 25 15.43 -10.77 20.08
C LYS A 25 14.11 -10.02 19.88
N HIS A 26 14.07 -9.05 18.97
CA HIS A 26 12.87 -8.23 18.73
C HIS A 26 11.76 -9.07 18.08
N ILE A 27 10.52 -8.77 18.46
CA ILE A 27 9.32 -9.27 17.79
C ILE A 27 8.96 -8.31 16.66
N THR A 28 8.62 -8.86 15.50
CA THR A 28 8.03 -8.13 14.39
C THR A 28 6.57 -8.50 14.22
N VAL A 29 5.79 -7.48 13.90
CA VAL A 29 4.38 -7.59 13.55
C VAL A 29 4.09 -6.98 12.20
N VAL A 30 4.82 -5.92 11.81
CA VAL A 30 4.54 -5.09 10.63
C VAL A 30 5.45 -5.45 9.46
N THR A 31 6.75 -5.64 9.69
CA THR A 31 7.78 -5.59 8.65
C THR A 31 8.45 -6.95 8.39
N HIS A 32 7.69 -8.03 8.52
CA HIS A 32 8.15 -9.40 8.37
C HIS A 32 9.07 -9.59 7.13
N PRO A 33 10.12 -10.43 7.25
CA PRO A 33 10.45 -11.30 8.38
C PRO A 33 11.31 -10.63 9.48
N TYR A 34 11.62 -9.35 9.32
CA TYR A 34 12.53 -8.61 10.20
C TYR A 34 11.77 -7.63 11.11
N CYS A 35 12.36 -7.22 12.23
CA CYS A 35 11.87 -6.04 12.96
C CYS A 35 12.23 -4.78 12.18
N GLU A 36 11.62 -3.64 12.53
CA GLU A 36 11.77 -2.39 11.79
C GLU A 36 13.24 -2.01 11.51
N GLU A 37 14.11 -2.08 12.52
CA GLU A 37 15.53 -1.80 12.39
C GLU A 37 16.19 -2.67 11.31
N HIS A 38 16.02 -4.00 11.38
CA HIS A 38 16.61 -4.92 10.42
C HIS A 38 15.90 -4.91 9.06
N THR A 39 14.62 -4.53 8.99
CA THR A 39 13.98 -4.26 7.70
C THR A 39 14.66 -3.09 7.01
N ARG A 40 15.01 -2.04 7.78
CA ARG A 40 15.71 -0.88 7.26
C ARG A 40 17.15 -1.17 6.89
N SER A 41 17.92 -1.84 7.75
CA SER A 41 19.33 -2.17 7.47
C SER A 41 19.49 -3.19 6.35
N GLU A 42 18.72 -4.29 6.38
CA GLU A 42 18.90 -5.42 5.46
C GLU A 42 18.20 -5.18 4.12
N LEU A 43 16.97 -4.66 4.17
CA LEU A 43 16.12 -4.51 2.98
C LEU A 43 16.09 -3.06 2.47
N GLY A 44 16.58 -2.07 3.22
CA GLY A 44 16.52 -0.68 2.83
C GLY A 44 15.09 -0.12 2.77
N PHE A 45 14.18 -0.67 3.56
CA PHE A 45 12.78 -0.23 3.64
C PHE A 45 12.34 -0.01 5.09
N TRP A 46 11.39 0.89 5.28
CA TRP A 46 10.67 1.05 6.55
C TRP A 46 9.20 1.38 6.29
N VAL A 47 8.38 1.13 7.30
CA VAL A 47 6.95 1.42 7.28
C VAL A 47 6.70 2.54 8.27
N ALA A 48 6.02 3.59 7.83
CA ALA A 48 5.66 4.74 8.65
C ALA A 48 4.29 5.27 8.22
N GLN A 49 3.79 6.32 8.88
CA GLN A 49 2.59 7.01 8.41
C GLN A 49 2.80 7.52 6.98
N SER A 50 1.90 7.18 6.07
CA SER A 50 1.94 7.60 4.67
C SER A 50 1.82 9.12 4.57
N THR A 51 2.50 9.71 3.58
CA THR A 51 2.35 11.11 3.22
C THR A 51 1.10 11.37 2.36
N VAL A 52 0.42 10.32 1.92
CA VAL A 52 -0.90 10.40 1.28
C VAL A 52 -1.97 10.63 2.36
N PRO A 53 -2.81 11.68 2.25
CA PRO A 53 -3.86 11.95 3.23
C PRO A 53 -4.81 10.75 3.41
N ASN A 54 -5.07 10.38 4.67
CA ASN A 54 -5.98 9.30 5.07
C ASN A 54 -5.60 7.89 4.57
N ALA A 55 -4.37 7.67 4.08
CA ALA A 55 -3.95 6.35 3.58
C ALA A 55 -3.48 5.36 4.66
N GLY A 56 -3.25 5.82 5.89
CA GLY A 56 -2.70 4.98 6.96
C GLY A 56 -1.19 4.78 6.83
N LEU A 57 -0.71 3.53 6.92
CA LEU A 57 0.71 3.21 6.82
C LEU A 57 1.18 3.13 5.37
N GLY A 58 2.35 3.71 5.08
CA GLY A 58 3.04 3.70 3.79
C GLY A 58 4.41 3.02 3.86
N LEU A 59 4.90 2.57 2.70
CA LEU A 59 6.23 1.98 2.53
C LEU A 59 7.23 3.02 2.00
N PHE A 60 8.38 3.12 2.65
CA PHE A 60 9.45 4.04 2.26
C PHE A 60 10.76 3.29 2.03
N THR A 61 11.68 3.88 1.25
CA THR A 61 12.96 3.25 0.90
C THR A 61 14.17 4.15 1.09
N ASP A 62 15.28 3.56 1.54
CA ASP A 62 16.59 4.21 1.66
C ASP A 62 17.43 3.94 0.40
N ARG A 63 16.95 3.04 -0.47
CA ARG A 63 17.60 2.66 -1.72
C ARG A 63 17.28 3.66 -2.81
N LYS A 64 18.14 3.70 -3.81
CA LYS A 64 17.94 4.47 -5.05
C LYS A 64 17.56 3.49 -6.15
N TYR A 65 16.53 3.82 -6.92
CA TYR A 65 16.07 3.00 -8.05
C TYR A 65 16.08 3.83 -9.34
N LYS A 66 16.40 3.18 -10.45
CA LYS A 66 16.20 3.67 -11.81
C LYS A 66 14.87 3.16 -12.35
N ARG A 67 14.38 3.78 -13.42
CA ARG A 67 13.18 3.30 -14.12
C ARG A 67 13.44 1.88 -14.64
N GLY A 68 12.49 0.99 -14.43
CA GLY A 68 12.58 -0.43 -14.81
C GLY A 68 13.13 -1.34 -13.72
N ASP A 69 13.69 -0.80 -12.64
CA ASP A 69 14.18 -1.64 -11.54
C ASP A 69 13.02 -2.29 -10.78
N THR A 70 13.18 -3.57 -10.43
CA THR A 70 12.30 -4.24 -9.48
C THR A 70 12.56 -3.70 -8.08
N VAL A 71 11.54 -3.08 -7.48
CA VAL A 71 11.62 -2.51 -6.13
C VAL A 71 11.36 -3.58 -5.08
N LEU A 72 10.26 -4.33 -5.22
CA LEU A 72 9.91 -5.50 -4.41
C LEU A 72 8.85 -6.38 -5.09
N GLU A 73 8.53 -7.53 -4.52
CA GLU A 73 7.41 -8.39 -4.92
C GLU A 73 6.20 -8.12 -4.01
N TYR A 74 5.00 -8.08 -4.58
CA TYR A 74 3.77 -8.13 -3.81
C TYR A 74 3.37 -9.59 -3.60
N SER A 75 3.48 -10.05 -2.37
CA SER A 75 3.25 -11.46 -2.01
C SER A 75 2.08 -11.60 -1.04
N GLY A 76 1.65 -12.84 -0.84
CA GLY A 76 0.48 -13.17 -0.03
C GLY A 76 0.01 -14.59 -0.25
N GLU A 77 -1.14 -14.92 0.32
CA GLU A 77 -1.78 -16.21 0.10
C GLU A 77 -2.34 -16.24 -1.33
N VAL A 78 -1.86 -17.15 -2.17
CA VAL A 78 -2.41 -17.33 -3.52
C VAL A 78 -3.65 -18.21 -3.42
N ILE A 79 -4.81 -17.62 -3.68
CA ILE A 79 -6.11 -18.30 -3.66
C ILE A 79 -6.80 -18.21 -5.02
N THR A 80 -7.76 -19.10 -5.26
CA THR A 80 -8.62 -19.00 -6.45
C THR A 80 -9.56 -17.79 -6.34
N THR A 81 -10.01 -17.26 -7.47
CA THR A 81 -11.01 -16.19 -7.49
C THR A 81 -12.31 -16.59 -6.76
N LYS A 82 -12.71 -17.87 -6.84
CA LYS A 82 -13.84 -18.41 -6.07
C LYS A 82 -13.62 -18.28 -4.55
N GLN A 83 -12.47 -18.75 -4.04
CA GLN A 83 -12.13 -18.63 -2.63
C GLN A 83 -12.04 -17.18 -2.16
N TYR A 84 -11.54 -16.28 -3.00
CA TYR A 84 -11.51 -14.85 -2.69
C TYR A 84 -12.93 -14.27 -2.55
N ASN A 85 -13.81 -14.57 -3.51
CA ASN A 85 -15.19 -14.09 -3.48
C ASN A 85 -15.96 -14.64 -2.27
N GLU A 86 -15.80 -15.93 -1.96
CA GLU A 86 -16.39 -16.53 -0.76
C GLU A 86 -15.86 -15.87 0.53
N ARG A 87 -14.55 -15.58 0.59
CA ARG A 87 -13.90 -14.96 1.74
C ARG A 87 -14.34 -13.52 2.01
N TYR A 88 -14.69 -12.77 0.96
CA TYR A 88 -15.03 -11.35 1.05
C TYR A 88 -16.48 -11.04 0.67
N VAL A 89 -17.37 -12.04 0.64
CA VAL A 89 -18.76 -11.90 0.21
C VAL A 89 -19.51 -10.83 1.01
N ASP A 90 -19.32 -10.80 2.33
CA ASP A 90 -19.98 -9.84 3.22
C ASP A 90 -19.38 -8.42 3.16
N PHE A 91 -18.19 -8.29 2.58
CA PHE A 91 -17.41 -7.06 2.53
C PHE A 91 -17.40 -6.43 1.13
N GLY A 92 -17.76 -7.20 0.09
CA GLY A 92 -17.73 -6.80 -1.32
C GLY A 92 -16.32 -6.76 -1.95
N TYR A 93 -15.27 -6.57 -1.14
CA TYR A 93 -13.87 -6.61 -1.58
C TYR A 93 -12.92 -6.92 -0.43
N GLY A 94 -11.73 -7.42 -0.77
CA GLY A 94 -10.60 -7.56 0.14
C GLY A 94 -9.55 -6.49 -0.09
N GLU A 95 -9.30 -5.64 0.92
CA GLU A 95 -8.35 -4.51 0.88
C GLU A 95 -6.96 -4.82 0.33
N TYR A 96 -6.47 -6.04 0.56
CA TYR A 96 -5.12 -6.47 0.19
C TYR A 96 -5.10 -7.50 -0.95
N GLY A 97 -6.23 -7.65 -1.66
CA GLY A 97 -6.37 -8.56 -2.78
C GLY A 97 -5.77 -7.98 -4.06
N MET A 98 -4.92 -8.75 -4.75
CA MET A 98 -4.43 -8.40 -6.07
C MET A 98 -4.59 -9.55 -7.06
N THR A 99 -5.26 -9.27 -8.18
CA THR A 99 -5.53 -10.25 -9.23
C THR A 99 -4.23 -10.75 -9.86
N LEU A 100 -4.10 -12.07 -9.96
CA LEU A 100 -2.96 -12.78 -10.56
C LEU A 100 -3.44 -13.66 -11.72
N GLY A 101 -3.16 -13.24 -12.95
CA GLY A 101 -3.78 -13.81 -14.14
C GLY A 101 -5.32 -13.75 -14.10
N THR A 102 -5.99 -14.77 -14.64
CA THR A 102 -7.47 -14.76 -14.80
C THR A 102 -8.25 -15.53 -13.73
N ARG A 103 -7.57 -16.36 -12.92
CA ARG A 103 -8.24 -17.33 -12.01
C ARG A 103 -7.75 -17.28 -10.57
N ARG A 104 -6.77 -16.42 -10.26
CA ARG A 104 -6.13 -16.38 -8.95
C ARG A 104 -6.06 -14.95 -8.42
N VAL A 105 -5.97 -14.85 -7.10
CA VAL A 105 -5.79 -13.61 -6.37
C VAL A 105 -4.71 -13.84 -5.32
N ILE A 106 -3.80 -12.88 -5.16
CA ILE A 106 -2.89 -12.78 -4.03
C ILE A 106 -3.61 -12.04 -2.92
N ASP A 107 -3.85 -12.68 -1.78
CA ASP A 107 -4.44 -12.07 -0.59
C ASP A 107 -3.35 -11.76 0.45
N ALA A 108 -3.01 -10.49 0.58
CA ALA A 108 -1.97 -10.00 1.51
C ALA A 108 -2.53 -9.51 2.86
N ARG A 109 -3.68 -10.04 3.31
CA ARG A 109 -4.28 -9.67 4.60
C ARG A 109 -3.42 -9.99 5.82
N LYS A 110 -2.53 -10.99 5.76
CA LYS A 110 -1.60 -11.29 6.84
C LYS A 110 -0.45 -10.28 6.84
N THR A 111 -0.05 -9.77 8.00
CA THR A 111 1.11 -8.85 8.06
C THR A 111 2.42 -9.53 7.69
N SER A 112 2.47 -10.87 7.68
CA SER A 112 3.60 -11.65 7.17
C SER A 112 3.66 -11.78 5.65
N SER A 113 2.68 -11.24 4.90
CA SER A 113 2.62 -11.27 3.43
C SER A 113 3.58 -10.28 2.75
N GLY A 114 4.65 -9.86 3.43
CA GLY A 114 5.67 -8.97 2.89
C GLY A 114 5.29 -7.49 2.90
N LEU A 115 6.25 -6.66 2.47
CA LEU A 115 6.18 -5.19 2.56
C LEU A 115 5.27 -4.56 1.49
N GLY A 116 4.98 -5.27 0.39
CA GLY A 116 4.18 -4.76 -0.73
C GLY A 116 2.77 -4.31 -0.34
N ARG A 117 2.21 -4.88 0.73
CA ARG A 117 0.90 -4.51 1.27
C ARG A 117 0.82 -3.08 1.82
N TYR A 118 1.95 -2.40 2.05
CA TYR A 118 2.01 -1.02 2.55
C TYR A 118 2.26 0.01 1.44
N VAL A 119 2.30 -0.38 0.17
CA VAL A 119 2.43 0.57 -0.94
C VAL A 119 1.10 1.27 -1.16
N CYS A 120 1.04 2.57 -0.96
CA CYS A 120 -0.18 3.38 -1.05
C CYS A 120 -0.50 3.85 -2.48
N ASP A 121 -1.77 4.12 -2.77
CA ASP A 121 -2.19 4.83 -3.99
C ASP A 121 -1.89 6.32 -3.85
N ALA A 122 -1.25 6.92 -4.85
CA ALA A 122 -1.01 8.36 -4.88
C ALA A 122 -2.28 9.19 -5.19
N TYR A 123 -3.37 8.55 -5.60
CA TYR A 123 -4.59 9.20 -6.06
C TYR A 123 -5.23 10.09 -4.99
N GLY A 124 -5.68 11.27 -5.43
CA GLY A 124 -6.24 12.27 -4.53
C GLY A 124 -5.20 13.10 -3.79
N SER A 125 -3.90 12.82 -3.92
CA SER A 125 -2.82 13.65 -3.39
C SER A 125 -2.11 14.47 -4.47
N GLU A 126 -1.26 15.43 -4.07
CA GLU A 126 -0.34 16.12 -4.99
C GLU A 126 0.89 15.25 -5.37
N LEU A 127 1.03 14.07 -4.75
CA LEU A 127 2.14 13.15 -4.97
C LEU A 127 1.95 12.36 -6.27
N LYS A 128 3.07 11.98 -6.89
CA LYS A 128 3.05 11.22 -8.15
C LYS A 128 3.46 9.77 -7.89
N LYS A 129 2.68 8.82 -8.40
CA LYS A 129 3.05 7.40 -8.41
C LYS A 129 4.47 7.19 -8.96
N ASN A 130 5.30 6.43 -8.29
CA ASN A 130 6.68 6.15 -8.71
C ASN A 130 6.93 4.68 -9.03
N VAL A 131 5.95 3.81 -8.80
CA VAL A 131 5.98 2.40 -9.18
C VAL A 131 4.70 1.97 -9.92
N GLN A 132 4.75 0.82 -10.55
CA GLN A 132 3.61 0.09 -11.11
C GLN A 132 3.67 -1.40 -10.75
N TYR A 133 2.54 -2.08 -10.82
CA TYR A 133 2.48 -3.54 -10.72
C TYR A 133 2.68 -4.17 -12.10
N GLU A 134 3.48 -5.22 -12.15
CA GLU A 134 3.66 -6.07 -13.35
C GLU A 134 3.47 -7.54 -12.96
N ASP A 135 2.50 -8.20 -13.61
CA ASP A 135 2.33 -9.65 -13.51
C ASP A 135 3.34 -10.34 -14.44
N TYR A 136 4.25 -11.11 -13.85
CA TYR A 136 5.22 -11.89 -14.58
C TYR A 136 5.43 -13.26 -13.92
N LYS A 137 5.24 -14.33 -14.71
CA LYS A 137 5.44 -15.73 -14.30
C LYS A 137 4.71 -16.11 -13.00
N GLY A 138 3.48 -15.60 -12.81
CA GLY A 138 2.68 -15.94 -11.64
C GLY A 138 3.10 -15.20 -10.36
N LYS A 139 3.80 -14.07 -10.51
CA LYS A 139 4.19 -13.17 -9.43
C LYS A 139 3.84 -11.74 -9.82
N ILE A 140 3.59 -10.90 -8.82
CA ILE A 140 3.36 -9.48 -9.07
C ILE A 140 4.56 -8.69 -8.55
N ASN A 141 5.30 -8.11 -9.48
CA ASN A 141 6.45 -7.29 -9.19
C ASN A 141 6.04 -5.82 -9.12
N ILE A 142 6.66 -5.08 -8.20
CA ILE A 142 6.52 -3.64 -8.07
C ILE A 142 7.72 -3.01 -8.77
N ILE A 143 7.50 -2.45 -9.96
CA ILE A 143 8.54 -1.94 -10.85
C ILE A 143 8.58 -0.42 -10.80
N ALA A 144 9.78 0.15 -10.72
CA ALA A 144 10.01 1.59 -10.72
C ALA A 144 9.62 2.23 -12.07
N LEU A 145 8.68 3.17 -12.03
CA LEU A 145 8.25 3.96 -13.20
C LEU A 145 9.21 5.11 -13.53
N ARG A 146 10.00 5.52 -12.56
CA ARG A 146 10.88 6.69 -12.61
C ARG A 146 12.03 6.49 -11.61
N LYS A 147 12.99 7.41 -11.62
CA LYS A 147 14.02 7.45 -10.58
C LYS A 147 13.37 7.64 -9.20
N ILE A 148 13.70 6.78 -8.24
CA ILE A 148 13.28 6.88 -6.84
C ILE A 148 14.52 7.22 -6.02
N LYS A 149 14.42 8.24 -5.17
CA LYS A 149 15.52 8.66 -4.28
C LYS A 149 15.39 7.95 -2.94
N SER A 150 16.52 7.79 -2.25
CA SER A 150 16.53 7.47 -0.82
C SER A 150 15.64 8.45 -0.04
N GLY A 151 14.89 7.96 0.94
CA GLY A 151 13.88 8.69 1.71
C GLY A 151 12.50 8.79 1.04
N SER A 152 12.31 8.26 -0.17
CA SER A 152 11.02 8.38 -0.87
C SER A 152 9.99 7.36 -0.38
N GLU A 153 8.74 7.77 -0.31
CA GLU A 153 7.60 6.85 -0.22
C GLU A 153 7.40 6.14 -1.57
N ILE A 154 7.08 4.84 -1.52
CA ILE A 154 6.72 4.03 -2.67
C ILE A 154 5.22 4.17 -2.92
N LEU A 155 4.86 4.70 -4.08
CA LEU A 155 3.50 5.08 -4.42
C LEU A 155 3.08 4.50 -5.78
N VAL A 156 1.89 3.91 -5.82
CA VAL A 156 1.33 3.24 -7.02
C VAL A 156 0.01 3.89 -7.42
N SER A 157 -0.66 3.31 -8.41
CA SER A 157 -2.05 3.59 -8.76
C SER A 157 -2.83 2.29 -8.74
N TYR A 158 -3.76 2.12 -7.79
CA TYR A 158 -4.56 0.89 -7.62
C TYR A 158 -5.57 0.64 -8.75
N GLY A 159 -5.82 1.65 -9.59
CA GLY A 159 -6.81 1.54 -10.66
C GLY A 159 -8.22 1.91 -10.20
N LYS A 160 -9.13 2.10 -11.16
CA LYS A 160 -10.46 2.69 -10.92
C LYS A 160 -11.35 1.78 -10.07
N GLU A 161 -11.32 0.48 -10.31
CA GLU A 161 -12.16 -0.49 -9.62
C GLU A 161 -11.82 -0.57 -8.13
N MET A 162 -10.53 -0.75 -7.80
CA MET A 162 -10.07 -0.79 -6.41
C MET A 162 -10.35 0.52 -5.67
N ARG A 163 -10.13 1.68 -6.31
CA ARG A 163 -10.47 2.98 -5.72
C ARG A 163 -11.96 3.11 -5.42
N ARG A 164 -12.82 2.62 -6.31
CA ARG A 164 -14.28 2.62 -6.10
C ARG A 164 -14.66 1.73 -4.92
N ALA A 165 -14.07 0.54 -4.85
CA ALA A 165 -14.30 -0.40 -3.75
C ALA A 165 -13.86 0.20 -2.41
N MET A 166 -12.66 0.78 -2.35
CA MET A 166 -12.10 1.42 -1.15
C MET A 166 -12.71 2.80 -0.82
N GLY A 167 -13.64 3.31 -1.63
CA GLY A 167 -14.23 4.64 -1.42
C GLY A 167 -13.22 5.80 -1.53
N ILE A 168 -12.08 5.60 -2.20
CA ILE A 168 -11.04 6.61 -2.36
C ILE A 168 -11.58 7.72 -3.26
N GLN A 169 -11.90 8.85 -2.66
CA GLN A 169 -12.37 10.05 -3.36
C GLN A 169 -11.18 10.98 -3.65
N PRO A 170 -11.16 11.65 -4.82
CA PRO A 170 -10.15 12.68 -5.06
C PRO A 170 -10.34 13.80 -4.03
N GLU A 171 -9.25 14.34 -3.48
CA GLU A 171 -9.36 15.58 -2.71
C GLU A 171 -10.00 16.67 -3.59
N LYS A 172 -10.95 17.40 -2.99
CA LYS A 172 -11.53 18.60 -3.62
C LYS A 172 -10.38 19.54 -3.97
N THR A 173 -10.20 19.79 -5.26
CA THR A 173 -9.11 20.64 -5.75
C THR A 173 -9.21 22.04 -5.13
N LYS A 174 -8.11 22.81 -5.11
CA LYS A 174 -8.17 24.23 -4.70
C LYS A 174 -9.25 25.02 -5.48
N LYS A 175 -9.53 24.63 -6.73
CA LYS A 175 -10.66 25.15 -7.54
C LYS A 175 -12.03 24.78 -6.96
N ASP A 176 -12.22 23.57 -6.48
CA ASP A 176 -13.48 23.11 -5.87
C ASP A 176 -13.70 23.73 -4.48
N LYS A 177 -12.63 23.92 -3.70
CA LYS A 177 -12.67 24.67 -2.43
C LYS A 177 -13.01 26.15 -2.67
N LYS A 178 -12.48 26.78 -3.74
CA LYS A 178 -12.83 28.15 -4.15
C LYS A 178 -14.28 28.27 -4.64
N LYS A 179 -14.74 27.36 -5.51
CA LYS A 179 -16.15 27.29 -5.95
C LYS A 179 -17.13 27.09 -4.79
N LYS A 180 -16.76 26.32 -3.76
CA LYS A 180 -17.58 26.16 -2.55
C LYS A 180 -17.62 27.46 -1.73
N LYS A 181 -16.48 28.11 -1.48
CA LYS A 181 -16.43 29.44 -0.81
C LYS A 181 -17.23 30.52 -1.56
N ASP A 182 -17.18 30.53 -2.89
CA ASP A 182 -17.92 31.49 -3.71
C ASP A 182 -19.43 31.20 -3.72
N LYS A 183 -19.84 29.92 -3.67
CA LYS A 183 -21.25 29.53 -3.51
C LYS A 183 -21.79 29.84 -2.10
N ASP A 184 -21.00 29.63 -1.06
CA ASP A 184 -21.39 29.91 0.32
C ASP A 184 -21.53 31.44 0.55
N LYS A 185 -20.62 32.26 -0.01
CA LYS A 185 -20.76 33.73 -0.02
C LYS A 185 -21.97 34.26 -0.80
N LYS A 186 -22.40 33.58 -1.87
CA LYS A 186 -23.60 33.97 -2.64
C LYS A 186 -24.90 33.63 -1.91
N LYS A 187 -24.95 32.54 -1.14
CA LYS A 187 -26.12 32.17 -0.33
C LYS A 187 -26.32 33.08 0.88
N ASP A 188 -25.24 33.60 1.45
CA ASP A 188 -25.31 34.53 2.59
C ASP A 188 -25.81 35.93 2.16
N LYS A 189 -25.55 36.33 0.91
CA LYS A 189 -26.04 37.58 0.32
C LYS A 189 -27.48 37.55 -0.18
N SER A 190 -28.10 36.38 -0.35
CA SER A 190 -29.50 36.26 -0.80
C SER A 190 -30.50 36.05 0.34
N LYS A 191 -30.03 36.09 1.59
CA LYS A 191 -30.85 35.98 2.81
C LYS A 191 -30.94 37.31 3.58
N LYS A 192 -30.53 38.42 2.96
CA LYS A 192 -30.59 39.76 3.51
C LYS A 192 -31.46 40.64 2.63
#